data_AF-A0A438F0Q3-F1
#
_entry.id   AF-A0A438F0Q3-F1
#
_cell.length_a   1.000
_cell.length_b   1.000
_cell.length_c   1.000
_cell.angle_alpha   90.00
_cell.angle_beta   90.00
_cell.angle_gamma   90.00
#
_symmetry.space_group_name_H-M   'P 1'
#
loop_
_entity.id
_entity.type
_entity.pdbx_description
1 polymer ?
#
loop_
_entity_poly.entity_id
_entity_poly.type
_entity_poly.pdbx_seq_one_letter_code
_entity_poly.pdbx_strand_id
1 'polypeptide(L)'
;MDKLKLASLGERLKTGGAQMGRMVSGKVKEILQTPTQESKMVDEATSESLSDPNWGMNLRICAMINSEEFSGAEIVRAIKKKISSKNVVSQRLSLDLLEVCSMNCEKVFSEVASEKLLDDMVRMIDNPQTDHTNKERALQLIQAWGESEDLAYLPVFRQTYMVSPLHLPLMLVIFLILCYATLIVLLMFSV
;
A
#
# COMPACT_ATOMS: atom_id res chain seq x y z
N MET A 1 23.33 18.04 43.54
CA MET A 1 22.63 17.93 42.24
C MET A 1 23.61 17.29 41.27
N ASP A 2 23.34 16.03 40.92
CA ASP A 2 24.36 15.08 40.46
C ASP A 2 24.78 15.32 39.00
N LYS A 3 26.09 15.48 38.76
CA LYS A 3 26.68 15.69 37.41
C LYS A 3 26.30 14.58 36.41
N LEU A 4 26.02 13.38 36.90
CA LEU A 4 25.57 12.23 36.12
C LEU A 4 24.18 12.42 35.51
N LYS A 5 23.26 13.11 36.20
CA LYS A 5 21.91 13.36 35.69
C LYS A 5 21.90 14.41 34.57
N LEU A 6 22.82 15.36 34.60
CA LEU A 6 22.95 16.41 33.59
C LEU A 6 23.52 15.86 32.27
N ALA A 7 24.44 14.90 32.34
CA ALA A 7 24.98 14.21 31.16
C ALA A 7 23.90 13.39 30.43
N SER A 8 23.11 12.61 31.19
CA SER A 8 21.97 11.84 30.66
C SER A 8 20.90 12.73 30.02
N LEU A 9 20.61 13.89 30.61
CA LEU A 9 19.65 14.84 30.06
C LEU A 9 20.17 15.46 28.74
N GLY A 10 21.46 15.75 28.67
CA GLY A 10 22.12 16.28 27.47
C GLY A 10 22.13 15.31 26.28
N GLU A 11 22.31 14.01 26.54
CA GLU A 11 22.26 12.99 25.49
C GLU A 11 20.85 12.80 24.91
N ARG A 12 19.82 12.82 25.77
CA ARG A 12 18.41 12.73 25.35
C ARG A 12 17.95 13.95 24.53
N LEU A 13 18.46 15.14 24.86
CA LEU A 13 18.21 16.35 24.07
C LEU A 13 18.86 16.31 22.69
N LYS A 14 20.08 15.75 22.58
CA LYS A 14 20.77 15.58 21.29
C LYS A 14 20.04 14.61 20.36
N THR A 15 19.50 13.51 20.88
CA THR A 15 18.73 12.53 20.08
C THR A 15 17.39 13.10 19.63
N GLY A 16 16.69 13.84 20.49
CA GLY A 16 15.41 14.49 20.15
C GLY A 16 15.53 15.53 19.03
N GLY A 17 16.58 16.36 19.06
CA GLY A 17 16.82 17.38 18.03
C GLY A 17 17.15 16.79 16.65
N ALA A 18 17.95 15.72 16.60
CA ALA A 18 18.33 15.07 15.34
C ALA A 18 17.18 14.30 14.67
N GLN A 19 16.21 13.83 15.46
CA GLN A 19 15.02 13.14 14.94
C GLN A 19 13.98 14.15 14.40
N MET A 20 13.79 15.28 15.10
CA MET A 20 12.90 16.37 14.66
C MET A 20 13.44 17.08 13.42
N GLY A 21 14.76 17.34 13.35
CA GLY A 21 15.40 17.95 12.18
C GLY A 21 15.26 17.10 10.90
N ARG A 22 15.34 15.76 11.03
CA ARG A 22 15.10 14.84 9.92
C ARG A 22 13.63 14.85 9.46
N MET A 23 12.67 14.87 10.38
CA MET A 23 11.25 14.91 10.05
C MET A 23 10.83 16.24 9.41
N VAL A 24 11.34 17.38 9.91
CA VAL A 24 11.05 18.71 9.33
C VAL A 24 11.71 18.83 7.95
N SER A 25 12.94 18.33 7.77
CA SER A 25 13.59 18.32 6.45
C SER A 25 12.84 17.46 5.44
N GLY A 26 12.42 16.24 5.81
CA GLY A 26 11.65 15.37 4.92
C GLY A 26 10.31 15.97 4.48
N LYS A 27 9.58 16.59 5.42
CA LYS A 27 8.26 17.18 5.16
C LYS A 27 8.35 18.49 4.36
N VAL A 28 9.37 19.32 4.61
CA VAL A 28 9.62 20.55 3.84
C VAL A 28 10.08 20.22 2.41
N LYS A 29 10.87 19.16 2.22
CA LYS A 29 11.28 18.69 0.89
C LYS A 29 10.08 18.20 0.07
N GLU A 30 9.07 17.64 0.71
CA GLU A 30 7.81 17.21 0.08
C GLU A 30 6.88 18.40 -0.27
N ILE A 31 6.95 19.50 0.48
CA ILE A 31 6.13 20.71 0.27
C ILE A 31 6.69 21.61 -0.86
N LEU A 32 8.00 21.56 -1.13
CA LEU A 32 8.66 22.36 -2.17
C LEU A 32 8.92 21.62 -3.49
N GLN A 33 8.52 20.35 -3.59
CA GLN A 33 8.72 19.56 -4.80
C GLN A 33 7.78 20.03 -5.92
N THR A 34 8.37 20.46 -7.03
CA THR A 34 7.64 20.68 -8.29
C THR A 34 6.89 19.40 -8.66
N PRO A 35 5.60 19.46 -9.05
CA PRO A 35 4.84 18.28 -9.43
C PRO A 35 5.55 17.52 -10.56
N THR A 36 5.91 16.27 -10.29
CA THR A 36 6.55 15.38 -11.28
C THR A 36 5.58 15.07 -12.42
N GLN A 37 6.09 14.61 -13.56
CA GLN A 37 5.21 14.24 -14.69
C GLN A 37 4.35 13.03 -14.31
N GLU A 38 4.91 12.11 -13.53
CA GLU A 38 4.23 10.96 -12.94
C GLU A 38 3.06 11.41 -12.06
N SER A 39 3.29 12.37 -11.15
CA SER A 39 2.24 12.89 -10.26
C SER A 39 1.12 13.54 -11.06
N LYS A 40 1.43 14.34 -12.08
CA LYS A 40 0.41 14.98 -12.93
C LYS A 40 -0.44 13.95 -13.68
N MET A 41 0.20 12.92 -14.22
CA MET A 41 -0.51 11.88 -14.95
C MET A 41 -1.42 11.07 -14.01
N VAL A 42 -0.98 10.79 -12.78
CA VAL A 42 -1.83 10.18 -11.76
C VAL A 42 -2.98 11.13 -11.36
N ASP A 43 -2.70 12.43 -11.19
CA ASP A 43 -3.73 13.43 -10.87
C ASP A 43 -4.84 13.47 -11.92
N GLU A 44 -4.48 13.45 -13.20
CA GLU A 44 -5.41 13.42 -14.33
C GLU A 44 -6.18 12.09 -14.41
N ALA A 45 -5.50 10.94 -14.26
CA ALA A 45 -6.13 9.62 -14.31
C ALA A 45 -7.11 9.37 -13.15
N THR A 46 -6.90 10.06 -12.03
CA THR A 46 -7.67 9.91 -10.78
C THR A 46 -8.44 11.19 -10.41
N SER A 47 -8.74 12.02 -11.41
CA SER A 47 -9.44 13.28 -11.20
C SER A 47 -10.83 13.03 -10.61
N GLU A 48 -11.21 13.84 -9.62
CA GLU A 48 -12.53 13.79 -8.99
C GLU A 48 -13.69 14.12 -9.93
N SER A 49 -13.39 14.71 -11.10
CA SER A 49 -14.35 15.01 -12.15
C SER A 49 -14.72 13.81 -13.02
N LEU A 50 -14.02 12.68 -12.89
CA LEU A 50 -14.28 11.47 -13.68
C LEU A 50 -15.36 10.62 -13.01
N SER A 51 -16.31 10.12 -13.79
CA SER A 51 -17.27 9.12 -13.32
C SER A 51 -16.63 7.74 -13.20
N ASP A 52 -15.83 7.38 -14.20
CA ASP A 52 -15.32 6.04 -14.45
C ASP A 52 -13.80 6.04 -14.69
N PRO A 53 -13.12 4.89 -14.52
CA PRO A 53 -11.70 4.76 -14.83
C PRO A 53 -11.38 5.12 -16.28
N ASN A 54 -10.37 5.96 -16.47
CA ASN A 54 -9.81 6.21 -17.79
C ASN A 54 -8.81 5.11 -18.15
N TRP A 55 -9.32 3.97 -18.64
CA TRP A 55 -8.50 2.81 -18.99
C TRP A 55 -7.37 3.12 -19.97
N GLY A 56 -7.61 4.00 -20.95
CA GLY A 56 -6.58 4.43 -21.89
C GLY A 56 -5.41 5.12 -21.18
N MET A 57 -5.70 5.94 -20.19
CA MET A 57 -4.69 6.62 -19.39
C MET A 57 -3.97 5.66 -18.43
N ASN A 58 -4.71 4.76 -17.77
CA ASN A 58 -4.14 3.76 -16.88
C ASN A 58 -3.16 2.83 -17.60
N LEU A 59 -3.55 2.34 -18.79
CA LEU A 59 -2.68 1.49 -19.63
C LEU A 59 -1.48 2.27 -20.17
N ARG A 60 -1.67 3.56 -20.49
CA ARG A 60 -0.55 4.41 -20.88
C ARG A 60 0.44 4.57 -19.73
N ILE A 61 -0.01 4.80 -18.49
CA ILE A 61 0.87 4.84 -17.31
C ILE A 61 1.67 3.54 -17.19
N CYS A 62 1.02 2.38 -17.35
CA CYS A 62 1.71 1.08 -17.32
C CYS A 62 2.78 0.97 -18.42
N ALA A 63 2.48 1.41 -19.65
CA ALA A 63 3.44 1.42 -20.74
C ALA A 63 4.66 2.32 -20.44
N MET A 64 4.44 3.48 -19.81
CA MET A 64 5.52 4.39 -19.40
C MET A 64 6.39 3.80 -18.28
N ILE A 65 5.78 3.05 -17.34
CA ILE A 65 6.53 2.33 -16.29
C ILE A 65 7.38 1.22 -16.90
N ASN A 66 6.79 0.41 -17.78
CA ASN A 66 7.45 -0.74 -18.40
C ASN A 66 8.57 -0.34 -19.38
N SER A 67 8.48 0.85 -19.98
CA SER A 67 9.54 1.45 -20.80
C SER A 67 10.59 2.22 -19.98
N GLU A 68 10.44 2.26 -18.64
CA GLU A 68 11.29 3.01 -17.71
C GLU A 68 11.31 4.53 -17.93
N GLU A 69 10.38 5.06 -18.75
CA GLU A 69 10.18 6.50 -18.89
C GLU A 69 9.62 7.11 -17.60
N PHE A 70 8.80 6.36 -16.87
CA PHE A 70 8.26 6.72 -15.56
C PHE A 70 8.83 5.85 -14.45
N SER A 71 9.15 6.48 -13.32
CA SER A 71 9.56 5.77 -12.12
C SER A 71 8.35 5.10 -11.45
N GLY A 72 8.38 3.77 -11.32
CA GLY A 72 7.37 3.01 -10.59
C GLY A 72 7.20 3.51 -9.14
N ALA A 73 8.30 3.86 -8.46
CA ALA A 73 8.26 4.41 -7.11
C ALA A 73 7.54 5.76 -7.04
N GLU A 74 7.75 6.66 -8.02
CA GLU A 74 7.05 7.95 -8.08
C GLU A 74 5.55 7.76 -8.36
N ILE A 75 5.19 6.82 -9.24
CA ILE A 75 3.78 6.47 -9.52
C ILE A 75 3.11 5.92 -8.26
N VAL A 76 3.72 4.94 -7.59
CA VAL A 76 3.19 4.37 -6.34
C VAL A 76 3.06 5.43 -5.27
N ARG A 77 4.02 6.36 -5.14
CA ARG A 77 3.94 7.46 -4.19
C ARG A 77 2.81 8.45 -4.51
N ALA A 78 2.58 8.74 -5.79
CA ALA A 78 1.46 9.58 -6.21
C ALA A 78 0.11 8.89 -5.94
N ILE A 79 -0.03 7.60 -6.25
CA ILE A 79 -1.21 6.79 -5.90
C ILE A 79 -1.43 6.77 -4.40
N LYS A 80 -0.38 6.56 -3.60
CA LYS A 80 -0.44 6.58 -2.13
C LYS A 80 -1.03 7.89 -1.62
N LYS A 81 -0.60 9.03 -2.16
CA LYS A 81 -1.17 10.35 -1.81
C LYS A 81 -2.67 10.45 -2.12
N LYS A 82 -3.15 9.81 -3.19
CA LYS A 82 -4.58 9.76 -3.56
C LYS A 82 -5.38 8.89 -2.61
N ILE A 83 -4.86 7.72 -2.24
CA ILE A 83 -5.45 6.82 -1.23
C ILE A 83 -5.60 7.54 0.12
N SER A 84 -4.59 8.29 0.55
CA SER A 84 -4.64 9.06 1.81
C SER A 84 -5.50 10.33 1.74
N SER A 85 -6.06 10.67 0.57
CA SER A 85 -6.92 11.85 0.40
C SER A 85 -8.33 11.61 0.96
N LYS A 86 -9.14 12.67 1.04
CA LYS A 86 -10.55 12.57 1.50
C LYS A 86 -11.55 12.44 0.35
N ASN A 87 -11.11 12.57 -0.90
CA ASN A 87 -12.02 12.55 -2.04
C ASN A 87 -12.34 11.11 -2.43
N VAL A 88 -13.62 10.74 -2.33
CA VAL A 88 -14.12 9.37 -2.57
C VAL A 88 -13.82 8.90 -3.99
N VAL A 89 -14.04 9.74 -5.00
CA VAL A 89 -13.80 9.41 -6.41
C VAL A 89 -12.32 9.22 -6.66
N SER A 90 -11.49 10.13 -6.15
CA SER A 90 -10.04 10.08 -6.33
C SER A 90 -9.43 8.84 -5.68
N GLN A 91 -9.89 8.48 -4.47
CA GLN A 91 -9.53 7.21 -3.83
C GLN A 91 -9.93 6.01 -4.69
N ARG A 92 -11.19 5.93 -5.13
CA ARG A 92 -11.70 4.82 -5.96
C ARG A 92 -10.85 4.62 -7.21
N LEU A 93 -10.68 5.68 -8.00
CA LEU A 93 -9.92 5.64 -9.25
C LEU A 93 -8.44 5.34 -9.01
N SER A 94 -7.88 5.75 -7.88
CA SER A 94 -6.50 5.41 -7.51
C SER A 94 -6.32 3.93 -7.15
N LEU A 95 -7.32 3.29 -6.55
CA LEU A 95 -7.32 1.84 -6.28
C LEU A 95 -7.42 1.05 -7.59
N ASP A 96 -8.24 1.50 -8.54
CA ASP A 96 -8.34 0.87 -9.86
C ASP A 96 -7.04 1.04 -10.67
N LEU A 97 -6.43 2.24 -10.64
CA LEU A 97 -5.12 2.45 -11.25
C LEU A 97 -4.04 1.56 -10.61
N LEU A 98 -4.06 1.41 -9.29
CA LEU A 98 -3.13 0.55 -8.56
C LEU A 98 -3.26 -0.92 -8.97
N GLU A 99 -4.48 -1.42 -9.10
CA GLU A 99 -4.75 -2.78 -9.58
C GLU A 99 -4.14 -2.98 -10.97
N VAL A 100 -4.45 -2.09 -11.92
CA VAL A 100 -3.94 -2.19 -13.29
C VAL A 100 -2.42 -2.15 -13.32
N CYS A 101 -1.80 -1.21 -12.61
CA CYS A 101 -0.34 -1.13 -12.52
C CYS A 101 0.25 -2.41 -11.92
N SER A 102 -0.35 -2.97 -10.87
CA SER A 102 0.13 -4.20 -10.23
C SER A 102 0.02 -5.43 -11.15
N MET A 103 -1.01 -5.49 -11.99
CA MET A 103 -1.22 -6.60 -12.92
C MET A 103 -0.36 -6.52 -14.19
N ASN A 104 0.09 -5.31 -14.57
CA ASN A 104 0.75 -5.08 -15.86
C ASN A 104 2.23 -4.70 -15.74
N CYS A 105 2.73 -4.40 -14.55
CA CYS A 105 4.09 -3.92 -14.33
C CYS A 105 4.79 -4.74 -13.23
N GLU A 106 5.73 -5.60 -13.59
CA GLU A 106 6.41 -6.52 -12.65
C GLU A 106 7.02 -5.81 -11.43
N LYS A 107 7.60 -4.63 -11.63
CA LYS A 107 8.29 -3.87 -10.58
C LYS A 107 7.33 -3.20 -9.59
N VAL A 108 6.04 -3.06 -9.90
CA VAL A 108 5.11 -2.28 -9.06
C VAL A 108 4.91 -2.91 -7.69
N PHE A 109 4.92 -4.23 -7.57
CA PHE A 109 4.78 -4.89 -6.26
C PHE A 109 5.94 -4.59 -5.30
N SER A 110 7.18 -4.58 -5.80
CA SER A 110 8.33 -4.17 -5.00
C SER A 110 8.24 -2.71 -4.57
N GLU A 111 7.66 -1.84 -5.41
CA GLU A 111 7.49 -0.43 -5.07
C GLU A 111 6.34 -0.19 -4.08
N VAL A 112 5.24 -0.96 -4.17
CA VAL A 112 4.16 -0.96 -3.17
C VAL A 112 4.71 -1.29 -1.78
N ALA A 113 5.61 -2.27 -1.71
CA ALA A 113 6.32 -2.62 -0.48
C ALA A 113 7.30 -1.52 -0.02
N SER A 114 8.14 -1.02 -0.92
CA SER A 114 9.18 -0.02 -0.60
C SER A 114 8.58 1.30 -0.10
N GLU A 115 7.49 1.75 -0.73
CA GLU A 115 6.78 2.99 -0.41
C GLU A 115 5.82 2.85 0.77
N LYS A 116 5.67 1.64 1.33
CA LYS A 116 4.74 1.32 2.43
C LYS A 116 3.30 1.68 2.11
N LEU A 117 2.88 1.49 0.86
CA LEU A 117 1.52 1.84 0.43
C LEU A 117 0.46 1.01 1.19
N LEU A 118 0.77 -0.23 1.55
CA LEU A 118 -0.12 -1.09 2.36
C LEU A 118 -0.49 -0.46 3.71
N ASP A 119 0.43 0.26 4.37
CA ASP A 119 0.15 0.93 5.65
C ASP A 119 -0.90 2.04 5.48
N ASP A 120 -0.92 2.73 4.34
CA ASP A 120 -1.93 3.74 4.00
C ASP A 120 -3.28 3.10 3.66
N MET A 121 -3.28 1.95 2.97
CA MET A 121 -4.51 1.20 2.68
C MET A 121 -5.17 0.67 3.97
N VAL A 122 -4.39 0.11 4.89
CA VAL A 122 -4.90 -0.32 6.21
C VAL A 122 -5.49 0.85 6.97
N ARG A 123 -4.79 2.00 7.01
CA ARG A 123 -5.31 3.24 7.63
C ARG A 123 -6.60 3.71 6.97
N MET A 124 -6.73 3.58 5.66
CA MET A 124 -7.96 3.93 4.94
C MET A 124 -9.13 2.99 5.31
N ILE A 125 -8.88 1.69 5.44
CA ILE A 125 -9.88 0.68 5.85
C ILE A 125 -10.37 0.96 7.28
N ASP A 126 -9.46 1.23 8.20
CA ASP A 126 -9.77 1.49 9.61
C ASP A 126 -10.46 2.85 9.82
N ASN A 127 -10.24 3.82 8.93
CA ASN A 127 -10.81 5.16 9.05
C ASN A 127 -12.34 5.14 8.91
N PRO A 128 -13.13 5.48 9.95
CA PRO A 128 -14.60 5.45 9.89
C PRO A 128 -15.22 6.41 8.87
N GLN A 129 -14.47 7.41 8.41
CA GLN A 129 -14.94 8.42 7.46
C GLN A 129 -14.70 8.06 6.00
N THR A 130 -13.93 7.00 5.72
CA THR A 130 -13.74 6.51 4.35
C THR A 130 -15.04 5.86 3.85
N ASP A 131 -15.38 6.11 2.59
CA ASP A 131 -16.49 5.44 1.90
C ASP A 131 -16.38 3.91 1.96
N HIS A 132 -17.51 3.24 2.19
CA HIS A 132 -17.56 1.80 2.39
C HIS A 132 -17.05 1.01 1.18
N THR A 133 -17.43 1.41 -0.03
CA THR A 133 -17.04 0.73 -1.27
C THR A 133 -15.53 0.82 -1.48
N ASN A 134 -14.92 1.96 -1.15
CA ASN A 134 -13.47 2.11 -1.21
C ASN A 134 -12.73 1.22 -0.20
N LYS A 135 -13.29 1.04 1.01
CA LYS A 135 -12.73 0.12 2.01
C LYS A 135 -12.77 -1.32 1.52
N GLU A 136 -13.93 -1.77 1.03
CA GLU A 136 -14.10 -3.12 0.50
C GLU A 136 -13.13 -3.36 -0.66
N ARG A 137 -13.01 -2.41 -1.58
CA ARG A 137 -12.11 -2.52 -2.72
C ARG A 137 -10.64 -2.65 -2.30
N ALA A 138 -10.19 -1.83 -1.34
CA ALA A 138 -8.84 -1.95 -0.82
C ALA A 138 -8.59 -3.27 -0.09
N LEU A 139 -9.57 -3.74 0.68
CA LEU A 139 -9.49 -5.05 1.33
C LEU A 139 -9.37 -6.19 0.31
N GLN A 140 -10.17 -6.15 -0.76
CA GLN A 140 -10.11 -7.13 -1.85
C GLN A 140 -8.73 -7.17 -2.51
N LEU A 141 -8.12 -6.01 -2.78
CA LEU A 141 -6.77 -5.95 -3.34
C LEU A 141 -5.74 -6.56 -2.40
N ILE A 142 -5.78 -6.22 -1.10
CA ILE A 142 -4.86 -6.79 -0.10
C ILE A 142 -5.03 -8.31 0.01
N GLN A 143 -6.27 -8.80 0.00
CA GLN A 143 -6.57 -10.24 0.04
C GLN A 143 -6.02 -10.95 -1.19
N ALA A 144 -6.31 -10.43 -2.38
CA ALA A 144 -5.82 -10.98 -3.64
C ALA A 144 -4.28 -11.06 -3.68
N TRP A 145 -3.59 -10.05 -3.15
CA TRP A 145 -2.13 -10.06 -3.05
C TRP A 145 -1.60 -11.00 -1.97
N GLY A 146 -2.31 -11.15 -0.85
CA GLY A 146 -1.95 -12.08 0.22
C GLY A 146 -2.09 -13.56 -0.17
N GLU A 147 -3.01 -13.86 -1.09
CA GLU A 147 -3.28 -15.20 -1.63
C GLU A 147 -2.42 -15.53 -2.86
N SER A 148 -1.82 -14.53 -3.52
CA SER A 148 -1.01 -14.73 -4.72
C SER A 148 0.30 -15.46 -4.42
N GLU A 149 0.52 -16.59 -5.11
CA GLU A 149 1.78 -17.35 -5.05
C GLU A 149 2.95 -16.56 -5.64
N ASP A 150 2.69 -15.73 -6.66
CA ASP A 150 3.70 -14.88 -7.31
C ASP A 150 4.30 -13.85 -6.35
N LEU A 151 3.57 -13.48 -5.28
CA LEU A 151 4.03 -12.53 -4.27
C LEU A 151 4.59 -13.22 -3.01
N ALA A 152 4.74 -14.54 -3.01
CA ALA A 152 5.25 -15.28 -1.86
C ALA A 152 6.65 -14.81 -1.41
N TYR A 153 7.44 -14.19 -2.30
CA TYR A 153 8.74 -13.61 -1.98
C TYR A 153 8.67 -12.27 -1.20
N LEU A 154 7.50 -11.62 -1.17
CA LEU A 154 7.27 -10.36 -0.45
C LEU A 154 6.42 -10.63 0.81
N PRO A 155 7.05 -10.95 1.96
CA PRO A 155 6.33 -11.33 3.17
C PRO A 155 5.42 -10.23 3.72
N VAL A 156 5.62 -8.98 3.31
CA VAL A 156 4.79 -7.83 3.72
C VAL A 156 3.31 -8.03 3.36
N PHE A 157 2.98 -8.56 2.18
CA PHE A 157 1.58 -8.75 1.76
C PHE A 157 0.87 -9.78 2.64
N ARG A 158 1.53 -10.93 2.87
CA ARG A 158 1.02 -11.98 3.76
C ARG A 158 0.87 -11.47 5.20
N GLN A 159 1.84 -10.73 5.72
CA GLN A 159 1.79 -10.19 7.08
C GLN A 159 0.63 -9.20 7.26
N THR A 160 0.45 -8.25 6.33
CA THR A 160 -0.65 -7.28 6.38
C THR A 160 -2.02 -7.97 6.33
N TYR A 161 -2.16 -8.97 5.45
CA TYR A 161 -3.36 -9.80 5.38
C TYR A 161 -3.63 -10.56 6.69
N MET A 162 -2.60 -11.18 7.28
CA MET A 162 -2.75 -12.01 8.49
C MET A 162 -3.00 -11.22 9.79
N VAL A 163 -2.63 -9.92 9.82
CA VAL A 163 -2.76 -9.06 11.01
C VAL A 163 -4.12 -8.32 11.07
N SER A 164 -4.85 -8.25 9.96
CA SER A 164 -6.13 -7.52 9.90
C SER A 164 -7.22 -8.26 10.71
N PRO A 165 -7.78 -7.66 11.78
CA PRO A 165 -8.71 -8.32 12.72
C PRO A 165 -10.12 -8.59 12.16
N LEU A 166 -10.33 -8.44 10.85
CA LEU A 166 -11.59 -8.73 10.15
C LEU A 166 -11.86 -10.23 9.97
N HIS A 167 -11.01 -11.12 10.49
CA HIS A 167 -10.85 -12.49 9.99
C HIS A 167 -11.05 -13.61 11.02
N LEU A 168 -11.87 -13.42 12.06
CA LEU A 168 -12.14 -14.54 12.99
C LEU A 168 -13.09 -15.63 12.45
N PRO A 169 -14.11 -15.37 11.60
CA PRO A 169 -15.00 -16.44 11.13
C PRO A 169 -14.54 -17.13 9.84
N LEU A 170 -13.93 -16.42 8.88
CA LEU A 170 -13.56 -16.97 7.56
C LEU A 170 -12.28 -17.80 7.58
N MET A 171 -11.32 -17.46 8.46
CA MET A 171 -10.09 -18.25 8.66
C MET A 171 -10.39 -19.66 9.17
N LEU A 172 -11.41 -19.83 10.02
CA LEU A 172 -11.82 -21.16 10.49
C LEU A 172 -12.37 -22.02 9.35
N VAL A 173 -13.11 -21.43 8.42
CA VAL A 173 -13.66 -22.15 7.25
C VAL A 173 -12.54 -22.57 6.30
N ILE A 174 -11.58 -21.69 6.03
CA ILE A 174 -10.45 -21.99 5.14
C ILE A 174 -9.46 -22.96 5.79
N PHE A 175 -9.17 -22.84 7.10
CA PHE A 175 -8.37 -23.84 7.81
C PHE A 175 -9.05 -25.20 7.87
N LEU A 176 -10.37 -25.26 8.04
CA LEU A 176 -11.12 -26.52 7.99
C LEU A 176 -11.06 -27.14 6.58
N ILE A 177 -11.19 -26.35 5.52
CA ILE A 177 -11.09 -26.83 4.13
C ILE A 177 -9.68 -27.32 3.81
N LEU A 178 -8.63 -26.59 4.24
CA LEU A 178 -7.24 -26.98 4.01
C LEU A 178 -6.83 -28.19 4.86
N CYS A 179 -7.29 -28.30 6.11
CA CYS A 179 -7.09 -29.51 6.92
C CYS A 179 -7.81 -30.72 6.31
N TYR A 180 -9.01 -30.54 5.75
CA TYR A 180 -9.75 -31.63 5.09
C TYR A 180 -9.07 -32.08 3.79
N ALA A 181 -8.59 -31.13 2.99
CA ALA A 181 -7.84 -31.42 1.76
C ALA A 181 -6.52 -32.14 2.06
N THR A 182 -5.80 -31.72 3.10
CA THR A 182 -4.54 -32.36 3.52
C THR A 182 -4.78 -33.77 4.07
N LEU A 183 -5.88 -33.99 4.80
CA LEU A 183 -6.25 -35.32 5.32
C LEU A 183 -6.67 -36.28 4.20
N ILE A 184 -7.39 -35.79 3.18
CA ILE A 184 -7.74 -36.57 1.98
C ILE A 184 -6.48 -36.96 1.21
N VAL A 185 -5.54 -36.05 1.03
CA VAL A 185 -4.27 -36.34 0.36
C VAL A 185 -3.46 -37.37 1.17
N LEU A 186 -3.34 -37.24 2.49
CA LEU A 186 -2.64 -38.23 3.32
C LEU A 186 -3.31 -39.63 3.30
N LEU A 187 -4.64 -39.69 3.23
CA LEU A 187 -5.39 -40.95 3.09
C LEU A 187 -5.22 -41.59 1.70
N MET A 188 -5.05 -40.78 0.65
CA MET A 188 -4.81 -41.27 -0.72
C MET A 188 -3.38 -41.78 -0.95
N PHE A 189 -2.41 -41.37 -0.13
CA PHE A 189 -1.00 -41.80 -0.24
C PHE A 189 -0.59 -42.87 0.79
N SER A 190 -1.53 -43.37 1.62
CA SER A 190 -1.26 -44.41 2.63
C SER A 190 -1.86 -45.79 2.30
N VAL A 191 -2.19 -46.06 1.03
CA VAL A 191 -2.66 -47.39 0.55
C VAL A 191 -1.74 -47.92 -0.55
#